data_AF-I4BKC3-F1
#
_entry.id   AF-I4BKC3-F1
#
_cell.length_a   1.000
_cell.length_b   1.000
_cell.length_c   1.000
_cell.angle_alpha   90.00
_cell.angle_beta   90.00
_cell.angle_gamma   90.00
#
_symmetry.space_group_name_H-M   'P 1'
#
loop_
_entity.id
_entity.type
_entity.pdbx_description
1 polymer ?
#
loop_
_entity_poly.entity_id
_entity_poly.type
_entity_poly.pdbx_seq_one_letter_code
_entity_poly.pdbx_strand_id
1 'polypeptide(L)'
;MTRSRRNRLPAARCPYCDCDLDASGTCARCGSADDAGPSTGWRPDPTARHEGRYYVSGRPTNRVRDGKKEASDTAGGALLPRYVAVPTPTGSTIRATWLATGAATAVVVAVTAVVWMLLTTGRKPAPPPEAGYLLALKDAGLFDQFNSEENAVAHGHHVCRQLEDGGPQQGLPADKLAVDAFCPQFSEGFRVLETAHVTGTFVLADSDGVGAIEVDGGSCQGSGGYADVDHSTPVTVTDGAGRVLAVTSLGPGKGDTATCTFSFGFPITEGQDRYVVAIGRRGTFPYSFEHLRARGVQIRLGH
;
A
#
# COMPACT_ATOMS: atom_id res chain seq x y z
N MET A 1 -11.53 99.54 16.09
CA MET A 1 -10.83 98.28 15.75
C MET A 1 -11.76 97.12 16.00
N THR A 2 -11.85 96.22 15.04
CA THR A 2 -13.07 95.51 14.61
C THR A 2 -13.17 94.11 15.21
N ARG A 3 -14.36 93.75 15.71
CA ARG A 3 -14.75 92.39 16.15
C ARG A 3 -14.65 91.39 14.99
N SER A 4 -13.83 90.35 15.16
CA SER A 4 -13.78 89.18 14.27
C SER A 4 -14.98 88.26 14.54
N ARG A 5 -15.94 88.22 13.60
CA ARG A 5 -17.03 87.24 13.56
C ARG A 5 -16.46 85.90 13.07
N ARG A 6 -16.39 84.90 13.95
CA ARG A 6 -16.17 83.50 13.55
C ARG A 6 -17.41 83.01 12.80
N ASN A 7 -17.29 82.78 11.50
CA ASN A 7 -18.24 81.98 10.72
C ASN A 7 -18.31 80.58 11.36
N ARG A 8 -19.39 80.28 12.08
CA ARG A 8 -19.76 78.89 12.40
C ARG A 8 -20.25 78.26 11.10
N LEU A 9 -19.49 77.29 10.58
CA LEU A 9 -20.00 76.29 9.64
C LEU A 9 -21.27 75.66 10.26
N PRO A 10 -22.31 75.34 9.46
CA PRO A 10 -23.52 74.72 9.99
C PRO A 10 -23.16 73.42 10.72
N ALA A 11 -23.69 73.25 11.94
CA ALA A 11 -23.52 72.01 12.68
C ALA A 11 -24.06 70.85 11.83
N ALA A 12 -23.22 69.84 11.59
CA ALA A 12 -23.66 68.65 10.90
C ALA A 12 -24.80 68.01 11.70
N ARG A 13 -25.90 67.69 11.04
CA ARG A 13 -27.04 67.02 11.67
C ARG A 13 -26.93 65.52 11.50
N CYS A 14 -27.31 64.80 12.54
CA CYS A 14 -27.35 63.35 12.52
C CYS A 14 -28.33 62.87 11.44
N PRO A 15 -27.91 62.04 10.47
CA PRO A 15 -28.77 61.60 9.37
C PRO A 15 -29.93 60.69 9.82
N TYR A 16 -29.96 60.29 11.10
CA TYR A 16 -30.93 59.35 11.65
C TYR A 16 -32.02 60.03 12.50
N CYS A 17 -31.67 61.04 13.31
CA CYS A 17 -32.59 61.77 14.20
C CYS A 17 -32.73 63.26 13.88
N ASP A 18 -31.96 63.77 12.91
CA ASP A 18 -31.81 65.20 12.59
C ASP A 18 -31.35 66.09 13.76
N CYS A 19 -30.75 65.48 14.78
CA CYS A 19 -30.26 66.18 15.97
C CYS A 19 -28.78 66.57 15.85
N ASP A 20 -28.36 67.62 16.57
CA ASP A 20 -27.02 68.21 16.43
C ASP A 20 -25.93 67.18 16.79
N LEU A 21 -24.91 67.06 15.94
CA LEU A 21 -23.71 66.27 16.21
C LEU A 21 -22.71 67.08 17.03
N ASP A 22 -22.04 66.43 17.97
CA ASP A 22 -20.89 67.01 18.65
C ASP A 22 -19.66 67.07 17.72
N ALA A 23 -18.56 67.64 18.23
CA ALA A 23 -17.31 67.80 17.47
C ALA A 23 -16.69 66.45 17.02
N SER A 24 -17.08 65.34 17.63
CA SER A 24 -16.68 63.98 17.27
C SER A 24 -17.67 63.27 16.33
N GLY A 25 -18.64 64.00 15.76
CA GLY A 25 -19.64 63.39 14.88
C GLY A 25 -20.63 62.49 15.63
N THR A 26 -20.72 62.61 16.96
CA THR A 26 -21.57 61.78 17.81
C THR A 26 -22.83 62.52 18.19
N CYS A 27 -23.96 61.84 18.04
CA CYS A 27 -25.26 62.29 18.50
C CYS A 27 -25.56 61.72 19.90
N ALA A 28 -26.01 62.55 20.83
CA ALA A 28 -26.39 62.11 22.18
C ALA A 28 -27.51 61.04 22.20
N ARG A 29 -28.34 60.96 21.15
CA ARG A 29 -29.40 59.95 21.01
C ARG A 29 -29.00 58.73 20.19
N CYS A 30 -28.12 58.89 19.20
CA CYS A 30 -27.86 57.87 18.19
C CYS A 30 -26.43 57.32 18.20
N GLY A 31 -25.52 57.92 18.96
CA GLY A 31 -24.09 57.61 18.92
C GLY A 31 -23.38 58.22 17.71
N SER A 32 -22.19 57.70 17.40
CA SER A 32 -21.33 58.20 16.31
C SER A 32 -21.99 58.01 14.95
N ALA A 33 -22.05 59.09 14.16
CA ALA A 33 -22.52 59.05 12.77
C ALA A 33 -21.51 58.35 11.83
N ASP A 34 -20.23 58.29 12.22
CA ASP A 34 -19.13 57.69 11.45
C ASP A 34 -18.88 56.21 11.81
N ASP A 35 -19.58 55.67 12.82
CA ASP A 35 -19.55 54.25 13.13
C ASP A 35 -20.38 53.45 12.12
N ALA A 36 -19.76 53.23 10.96
CA ALA A 36 -20.04 52.13 10.04
C ALA A 36 -19.75 50.77 10.70
N GLY A 37 -20.32 50.53 11.89
CA GLY A 37 -20.49 49.18 12.43
C GLY A 37 -21.26 48.31 11.43
N PRO A 38 -21.25 46.98 11.59
CA PRO A 38 -21.79 46.05 10.61
C PRO A 38 -23.15 46.53 10.12
N SER A 39 -23.31 46.52 8.80
CA SER A 39 -24.49 47.05 8.11
C SER A 39 -25.78 46.42 8.65
N THR A 40 -25.69 45.29 9.36
CA THR A 40 -26.81 44.61 10.01
C THR A 40 -26.53 44.41 11.50
N GLY A 41 -27.49 44.72 12.38
CA GLY A 41 -27.36 44.53 13.82
C GLY A 41 -28.27 45.41 14.69
N TRP A 42 -28.23 45.17 16.01
CA TRP A 42 -28.99 45.95 17.01
C TRP A 42 -28.31 47.27 17.36
N ARG A 43 -29.06 48.38 17.36
CA ARG A 43 -28.60 49.71 17.77
C ARG A 43 -29.65 50.40 18.66
N PRO A 44 -29.33 51.45 19.42
CA PRO A 44 -30.32 52.22 20.17
C PRO A 44 -31.48 52.68 19.26
N ASP A 45 -32.73 52.56 19.72
CA ASP A 45 -33.89 52.95 18.92
C ASP A 45 -33.93 54.48 18.73
N PRO A 46 -33.84 55.01 17.50
CA PRO A 46 -33.85 56.46 17.27
C PRO A 46 -35.17 57.12 17.68
N THR A 47 -36.26 56.35 17.73
CA THR A 47 -37.56 56.85 18.20
C THR A 47 -37.64 56.97 19.73
N ALA A 48 -36.67 56.41 20.46
CA ALA A 48 -36.64 56.32 21.91
C ALA A 48 -37.87 55.65 22.54
N ARG A 49 -38.61 54.85 21.76
CA ARG A 49 -39.77 54.07 22.24
C ARG A 49 -39.36 52.73 22.84
N HIS A 50 -38.22 52.20 22.40
CA HIS A 50 -37.65 50.93 22.83
C HIS A 50 -36.15 51.08 23.13
N GLU A 51 -35.57 50.12 23.84
CA GLU A 51 -34.13 50.13 24.14
C GLU A 51 -33.25 49.94 22.89
N GLY A 52 -33.72 49.17 21.90
CA GLY A 52 -33.00 48.99 20.65
C GLY A 52 -33.86 48.66 19.45
N ARG A 53 -33.35 48.97 18.25
CA ARG A 53 -33.93 48.67 16.94
C ARG A 53 -32.93 47.91 16.07
N TYR A 54 -33.43 46.93 15.32
CA TYR A 54 -32.61 46.13 14.42
C TYR A 54 -32.44 46.82 13.07
N TYR A 55 -31.22 46.85 12.56
CA TYR A 55 -30.85 47.41 11.27
C TYR A 55 -30.47 46.29 10.30
N VAL A 56 -30.81 46.47 9.03
CA VAL A 56 -30.39 45.61 7.92
C VAL A 56 -29.82 46.50 6.82
N SER A 57 -28.58 46.23 6.40
CA SER A 57 -27.86 47.03 5.40
C SER A 57 -27.90 48.55 5.66
N GLY A 58 -27.83 48.96 6.92
CA GLY A 58 -27.86 50.34 7.40
C GLY A 58 -29.25 50.96 7.52
N ARG A 59 -30.33 50.21 7.22
CA ARG A 59 -31.72 50.69 7.27
C ARG A 59 -32.44 50.19 8.51
N PRO A 60 -33.19 51.04 9.24
CA PRO A 60 -33.93 50.62 10.41
C PRO A 60 -35.10 49.71 10.00
N THR A 61 -35.40 48.71 10.83
CA THR A 61 -36.56 47.83 10.66
C THR A 61 -37.63 48.09 11.72
N ASN A 62 -38.78 47.46 11.59
CA ASN A 62 -39.81 47.42 12.64
C ASN A 62 -39.44 46.53 13.84
N ARG A 63 -38.37 45.73 13.77
CA ARG A 63 -37.96 44.85 14.87
C ARG A 63 -37.25 45.66 15.96
N VAL A 64 -37.82 45.63 17.16
CA VAL A 64 -37.38 46.37 18.35
C VAL A 64 -37.12 45.41 19.51
N ARG A 65 -36.33 45.84 20.49
CA ARG A 65 -36.08 45.08 21.72
C ARG A 65 -36.12 45.96 22.95
N ASP A 66 -36.60 45.38 24.04
CA ASP A 66 -36.50 45.88 25.41
C ASP A 66 -35.87 44.77 26.26
N GLY A 67 -34.62 44.96 26.66
CA GLY A 67 -33.75 43.95 27.24
C GLY A 67 -33.56 42.76 26.30
N LYS A 68 -34.06 41.59 26.71
CA LYS A 68 -34.02 40.33 25.94
C LYS A 68 -35.30 40.05 25.15
N LYS A 69 -36.34 40.89 25.28
CA LYS A 69 -37.62 40.68 24.60
C LYS A 69 -37.60 41.42 23.28
N GLU A 70 -37.92 40.72 22.20
CA GLU A 70 -38.03 41.31 20.87
C GLU A 70 -39.49 41.41 20.45
N ALA A 71 -39.84 42.49 19.75
CA ALA A 71 -41.19 42.77 19.26
C ALA A 71 -41.13 43.50 17.90
N SER A 72 -42.31 43.74 17.30
CA SER A 72 -42.45 44.58 16.12
C SER A 72 -43.19 45.88 16.48
N ASP A 73 -42.55 47.02 16.26
CA ASP A 73 -43.10 48.36 16.41
C ASP A 73 -43.27 48.99 15.02
N THR A 74 -44.39 48.69 14.38
CA THR A 74 -44.77 49.25 13.07
C THR A 74 -45.02 50.74 13.13
N ALA A 75 -45.57 51.24 14.24
CA ALA A 75 -45.84 52.66 14.44
C ALA A 75 -44.55 53.48 14.52
N GLY A 76 -43.57 53.07 15.34
CA GLY A 76 -42.28 53.76 15.39
C GLY A 76 -41.41 53.51 14.16
N GLY A 77 -41.52 52.34 13.51
CA GLY A 77 -40.91 52.10 12.20
C GLY A 77 -41.32 53.14 11.16
N ALA A 78 -42.62 53.46 11.08
CA ALA A 78 -43.16 54.45 10.15
C ALA A 78 -42.67 55.89 10.39
N LEU A 79 -42.13 56.20 11.57
CA LEU A 79 -41.56 57.51 11.89
C LEU A 79 -40.11 57.67 11.40
N LEU A 80 -39.46 56.59 10.96
CA LEU A 80 -38.04 56.61 10.59
C LEU A 80 -37.82 56.75 9.07
N PRO A 81 -36.85 57.58 8.63
CA PRO A 81 -36.49 57.67 7.22
C PRO A 81 -36.00 56.32 6.68
N ARG A 82 -36.50 55.92 5.51
CA ARG A 82 -36.05 54.72 4.77
C ARG A 82 -36.16 53.40 5.57
N TYR A 83 -37.13 53.29 6.48
CA TYR A 83 -37.38 52.05 7.21
C TYR A 83 -37.79 50.91 6.27
N VAL A 84 -37.47 49.67 6.66
CA VAL A 84 -37.86 48.46 5.94
C VAL A 84 -38.81 47.65 6.82
N ALA A 85 -40.01 47.37 6.32
CA ALA A 85 -40.96 46.49 6.99
C ALA A 85 -40.47 45.04 6.91
N VAL A 86 -40.21 44.43 8.06
CA VAL A 86 -39.88 43.01 8.19
C VAL A 86 -41.03 42.33 8.92
N PRO A 87 -41.81 41.45 8.27
CA PRO A 87 -42.88 40.73 8.95
C PRO A 87 -42.32 39.92 10.12
N THR A 88 -42.90 40.05 11.31
CA THR A 88 -42.65 39.06 12.38
C THR A 88 -43.17 37.70 11.90
N PRO A 89 -42.46 36.59 12.20
CA PRO A 89 -43.04 35.27 12.04
C PRO A 89 -44.15 35.14 13.09
N THR A 90 -45.38 35.49 12.70
CA THR A 90 -46.57 35.16 13.46
C THR A 90 -46.67 33.65 13.52
N GLY A 91 -46.48 33.09 14.71
CA GLY A 91 -46.73 31.68 14.95
C GLY A 91 -48.18 31.34 14.65
N SER A 92 -48.43 30.60 13.58
CA SER A 92 -49.32 29.44 13.58
C SER A 92 -49.24 28.71 12.23
N THR A 93 -49.12 27.39 12.33
CA THR A 93 -49.62 26.39 11.38
C THR A 93 -49.36 26.60 9.89
N ILE A 94 -48.28 26.00 9.39
CA ILE A 94 -48.20 25.55 8.00
C ILE A 94 -48.03 24.04 8.01
N ARG A 95 -49.18 23.35 8.16
CA ARG A 95 -49.43 22.11 7.41
C ARG A 95 -49.27 22.47 5.93
N ALA A 96 -48.67 21.56 5.16
CA ALA A 96 -48.46 21.62 3.71
C ALA A 96 -47.18 22.32 3.21
N THR A 97 -46.02 21.72 3.50
CA THR A 97 -44.97 21.53 2.46
C THR A 97 -43.99 20.41 2.86
N TRP A 98 -44.52 19.22 3.14
CA TRP A 98 -43.80 17.98 2.81
C TRP A 98 -44.14 17.74 1.34
N LEU A 99 -43.18 17.79 0.41
CA LEU A 99 -42.66 16.56 -0.22
C LEU A 99 -41.34 16.77 -0.99
N ALA A 100 -40.75 17.97 -0.99
CA ALA A 100 -39.54 18.22 -1.81
C ALA A 100 -38.20 18.07 -1.05
N THR A 101 -38.18 18.17 0.29
CA THR A 101 -36.93 18.14 1.08
C THR A 101 -36.63 16.80 1.76
N GLY A 102 -37.58 15.87 1.77
CA GLY A 102 -37.41 14.52 2.34
C GLY A 102 -36.64 13.56 1.44
N ALA A 103 -36.84 13.64 0.11
CA ALA A 103 -36.14 12.78 -0.83
C ALA A 103 -34.63 13.11 -0.91
N ALA A 104 -34.27 14.40 -0.94
CA ALA A 104 -32.87 14.81 -1.02
C ALA A 104 -32.05 14.43 0.24
N THR A 105 -32.64 14.55 1.43
CA THR A 105 -31.99 14.15 2.68
C THR A 105 -31.88 12.62 2.82
N ALA A 106 -32.93 11.88 2.44
CA ALA A 106 -32.87 10.42 2.40
C ALA A 106 -31.82 9.89 1.41
N VAL A 107 -31.68 10.52 0.23
CA VAL A 107 -30.65 10.15 -0.75
C VAL A 107 -29.24 10.47 -0.24
N VAL A 108 -29.01 11.62 0.40
CA VAL A 108 -27.70 11.95 0.96
C VAL A 108 -27.33 11.02 2.12
N VAL A 109 -28.29 10.68 2.99
CA VAL A 109 -28.06 9.71 4.07
C VAL A 109 -27.81 8.31 3.50
N ALA A 110 -28.55 7.89 2.48
CA ALA A 110 -28.33 6.61 1.82
C ALA A 110 -26.98 6.57 1.08
N VAL A 111 -26.59 7.63 0.37
CA VAL A 111 -25.31 7.71 -0.32
C VAL A 111 -24.16 7.75 0.68
N THR A 112 -24.26 8.52 1.76
CA THR A 112 -23.24 8.53 2.81
C THR A 112 -23.18 7.20 3.57
N ALA A 113 -24.30 6.54 3.82
CA ALA A 113 -24.32 5.19 4.40
C ALA A 113 -23.73 4.14 3.46
N VAL A 114 -24.02 4.21 2.15
CA VAL A 114 -23.44 3.32 1.13
C VAL A 114 -21.95 3.60 0.94
N VAL A 115 -21.53 4.86 0.87
CA VAL A 115 -20.10 5.24 0.80
C VAL A 115 -19.38 4.83 2.07
N TRP A 116 -19.98 5.02 3.25
CA TRP A 116 -19.41 4.56 4.52
C TRP A 116 -19.35 3.04 4.60
N MET A 117 -20.38 2.32 4.13
CA MET A 117 -20.41 0.87 4.03
C MET A 117 -19.39 0.34 3.02
N LEU A 118 -19.17 1.00 1.88
CA LEU A 118 -18.13 0.66 0.91
C LEU A 118 -16.73 0.94 1.46
N LEU A 119 -16.53 2.06 2.18
CA LEU A 119 -15.25 2.41 2.81
C LEU A 119 -14.94 1.53 4.03
N THR A 120 -15.94 0.99 4.72
CA THR A 120 -15.75 0.12 5.89
C THR A 120 -15.67 -1.35 5.51
N THR A 121 -16.35 -1.82 4.45
CA THR A 121 -16.17 -3.18 3.93
C THR A 121 -14.79 -3.40 3.30
N GLY A 122 -14.11 -2.34 2.87
CA GLY A 122 -12.69 -2.35 2.50
C GLY A 122 -11.70 -2.41 3.67
N ARG A 123 -12.16 -2.26 4.92
CA ARG A 123 -11.35 -2.40 6.15
C ARG A 123 -11.57 -3.75 6.82
N LYS A 124 -11.63 -4.84 6.05
CA LYS A 124 -11.32 -6.14 6.65
C LYS A 124 -9.88 -6.04 7.15
N PRO A 125 -9.59 -6.34 8.44
CA PRO A 125 -8.22 -6.51 8.88
C PRO A 125 -7.54 -7.46 7.88
N ALA A 126 -6.37 -7.08 7.36
CA ALA A 126 -5.62 -7.99 6.51
C ALA A 126 -5.53 -9.33 7.26
N PRO A 127 -5.80 -10.47 6.59
CA PRO A 127 -5.57 -11.75 7.23
C PRO A 127 -4.15 -11.76 7.81
N PRO A 128 -3.94 -12.45 8.94
CA PRO A 128 -2.61 -12.57 9.53
C PRO A 128 -1.62 -12.99 8.43
N PRO A 129 -0.44 -12.35 8.34
CA PRO A 129 0.49 -12.56 7.21
C PRO A 129 0.80 -14.05 6.98
N GLU A 130 0.75 -14.85 8.04
CA GLU A 130 0.89 -16.31 8.02
C GLU A 130 -0.16 -16.98 7.15
N ALA A 131 -1.43 -16.58 7.25
CA ALA A 131 -2.51 -17.18 6.45
C ALA A 131 -2.37 -16.84 4.96
N GLY A 132 -1.95 -15.60 4.65
CA GLY A 132 -1.64 -15.19 3.28
C GLY A 132 -0.44 -15.95 2.71
N TYR A 133 0.63 -16.09 3.51
CA TYR A 133 1.82 -16.84 3.16
C TYR A 133 1.55 -18.32 2.87
N LEU A 134 0.82 -18.99 3.77
CA LEU A 134 0.46 -20.40 3.61
C LEU A 134 -0.42 -20.64 2.38
N LEU A 135 -1.35 -19.73 2.09
CA LEU A 135 -2.15 -19.79 0.88
C LEU A 135 -1.27 -19.62 -0.38
N ALA A 136 -0.35 -18.65 -0.38
CA ALA A 136 0.56 -18.42 -1.49
C ALA A 136 1.48 -19.63 -1.75
N LEU A 137 1.98 -20.29 -0.69
CA LEU A 137 2.76 -21.52 -0.81
C LEU A 137 1.95 -22.66 -1.46
N LYS A 138 0.68 -22.82 -1.06
CA LYS A 138 -0.21 -23.86 -1.61
C LYS A 138 -0.55 -23.58 -3.07
N ASP A 139 -0.91 -22.34 -3.40
CA ASP A 139 -1.21 -21.91 -4.77
C ASP A 139 0.00 -22.06 -5.70
N ALA A 140 1.22 -21.85 -5.18
CA ALA A 140 2.46 -22.05 -5.92
C ALA A 140 2.94 -23.52 -5.96
N GLY A 141 2.26 -24.45 -5.28
CA GLY A 141 2.70 -25.85 -5.16
C GLY A 141 4.03 -26.03 -4.41
N LEU A 142 4.41 -25.08 -3.57
CA LEU A 142 5.67 -25.08 -2.81
C LEU A 142 5.50 -25.61 -1.39
N PHE A 143 4.26 -25.84 -0.95
CA PHE A 143 3.97 -26.32 0.40
C PHE A 143 4.56 -27.71 0.68
N ASP A 144 4.69 -28.57 -0.33
CA ASP A 144 5.24 -29.93 -0.21
C ASP A 144 6.71 -29.97 0.23
N GLN A 145 7.40 -28.83 0.22
CA GLN A 145 8.76 -28.68 0.76
C GLN A 145 8.77 -28.66 2.30
N PHE A 146 7.61 -28.50 2.94
CA PHE A 146 7.47 -28.37 4.39
C PHE A 146 6.65 -29.52 4.96
N ASN A 147 7.07 -30.01 6.12
CA ASN A 147 6.39 -31.12 6.80
C ASN A 147 5.07 -30.69 7.48
N SER A 148 4.87 -29.39 7.72
CA SER A 148 3.65 -28.84 8.33
C SER A 148 3.53 -27.32 8.09
N GLU A 149 2.35 -26.75 8.37
CA GLU A 149 2.11 -25.31 8.28
C GLU A 149 2.98 -24.51 9.27
N GLU A 150 3.16 -25.03 10.49
CA GLU A 150 3.99 -24.40 11.51
C GLU A 150 5.47 -24.36 11.09
N ASN A 151 5.97 -25.44 10.48
CA ASN A 151 7.33 -25.48 9.94
C ASN A 151 7.51 -24.48 8.79
N ALA A 152 6.52 -24.34 7.91
CA ALA A 152 6.56 -23.35 6.84
C ALA A 152 6.62 -21.92 7.41
N VAL A 153 5.73 -21.59 8.36
CA VAL A 153 5.72 -20.26 9.00
C VAL A 153 7.02 -19.99 9.77
N ALA A 154 7.52 -20.98 10.52
CA ALA A 154 8.80 -20.86 11.22
C ALA A 154 9.98 -20.63 10.26
N HIS A 155 9.99 -21.32 9.12
CA HIS A 155 10.96 -21.08 8.04
C HIS A 155 10.84 -19.66 7.50
N GLY A 156 9.62 -19.19 7.20
CA GLY A 156 9.42 -17.84 6.69
C GLY A 156 9.91 -16.74 7.65
N HIS A 157 9.65 -16.87 8.95
CA HIS A 157 10.22 -15.97 9.95
C HIS A 157 11.75 -16.11 10.09
N HIS A 158 12.30 -17.30 9.87
CA HIS A 158 13.75 -17.49 9.87
C HIS A 158 14.42 -16.76 8.70
N VAL A 159 13.84 -16.82 7.50
CA VAL A 159 14.33 -16.08 6.32
C VAL A 159 14.43 -14.58 6.62
N CYS A 160 13.36 -13.99 7.18
CA CYS A 160 13.38 -12.55 7.49
C CYS A 160 14.43 -12.18 8.54
N ARG A 161 14.63 -13.00 9.59
CA ARG A 161 15.70 -12.78 10.56
C ARG A 161 17.08 -12.82 9.92
N GLN A 162 17.34 -13.78 9.02
CA GLN A 162 18.62 -13.85 8.31
C GLN A 162 18.89 -12.59 7.48
N LEU A 163 17.85 -12.02 6.84
CA LEU A 163 17.98 -10.77 6.07
C LEU A 163 18.24 -9.55 6.96
N GLU A 164 17.57 -9.47 8.11
CA GLU A 164 17.80 -8.43 9.12
C GLU A 164 19.22 -8.48 9.69
N ASP A 165 19.78 -9.68 9.83
CA ASP A 165 21.16 -9.91 10.28
C ASP A 165 22.22 -9.62 9.19
N GLY A 166 21.81 -9.14 8.01
CA GLY A 166 22.71 -8.79 6.90
C GLY A 166 23.07 -9.96 5.97
N GLY A 167 22.27 -11.03 5.99
CA GLY A 167 22.38 -12.12 5.03
C GLY A 167 22.13 -11.69 3.58
N PRO A 168 22.44 -12.55 2.60
CA PRO A 168 22.26 -12.23 1.19
C PRO A 168 20.76 -12.12 0.84
N GLN A 169 20.37 -11.08 0.09
CA GLN A 169 18.99 -10.87 -0.36
C GLN A 169 18.63 -11.78 -1.56
N GLN A 170 18.78 -13.08 -1.37
CA GLN A 170 18.44 -14.08 -2.37
C GLN A 170 18.04 -15.41 -1.71
N GLY A 171 17.23 -16.20 -2.40
CA GLY A 171 16.79 -17.50 -1.89
C GLY A 171 15.86 -18.23 -2.85
N LEU A 172 15.29 -19.33 -2.41
CA LEU A 172 14.36 -20.14 -3.19
C LEU A 172 13.01 -19.42 -3.41
N PRO A 173 12.17 -19.89 -4.36
CA PRO A 173 10.84 -19.30 -4.57
C PRO A 173 9.98 -19.21 -3.29
N ALA A 174 10.08 -20.21 -2.40
CA ALA A 174 9.38 -20.19 -1.12
C ALA A 174 9.87 -19.08 -0.18
N ASP A 175 11.16 -18.74 -0.25
CA ASP A 175 11.76 -17.66 0.55
C ASP A 175 11.27 -16.30 0.08
N LYS A 176 11.08 -16.11 -1.23
CA LYS A 176 10.49 -14.88 -1.78
C LYS A 176 9.08 -14.65 -1.26
N LEU A 177 8.25 -15.70 -1.21
CA LEU A 177 6.90 -15.60 -0.62
C LEU A 177 6.95 -15.26 0.88
N ALA A 178 7.94 -15.79 1.60
CA ALA A 178 8.14 -15.44 3.00
C ALA A 178 8.56 -13.97 3.16
N VAL A 179 9.47 -13.47 2.32
CA VAL A 179 9.90 -12.07 2.32
C VAL A 179 8.72 -11.14 2.02
N ASP A 180 7.91 -11.48 1.03
CA ASP A 180 6.73 -10.68 0.65
C ASP A 180 5.70 -10.61 1.78
N ALA A 181 5.56 -11.68 2.57
CA ALA A 181 4.60 -11.75 3.67
C ALA A 181 5.10 -11.15 4.99
N PHE A 182 6.35 -11.43 5.38
CA PHE A 182 6.85 -11.17 6.73
C PHE A 182 7.85 -10.03 6.83
N CYS A 183 8.57 -9.69 5.76
CA CYS A 183 9.56 -8.61 5.74
C CYS A 183 9.59 -7.89 4.38
N PRO A 184 8.48 -7.21 4.01
CA PRO A 184 8.29 -6.63 2.68
C PRO A 184 9.32 -5.57 2.31
N GLN A 185 10.04 -4.99 3.28
CA GLN A 185 11.15 -4.06 3.03
C GLN A 185 12.29 -4.67 2.21
N PHE A 186 12.46 -6.00 2.23
CA PHE A 186 13.46 -6.69 1.42
C PHE A 186 12.90 -7.22 0.09
N SER A 187 11.58 -7.13 -0.11
CA SER A 187 10.88 -7.74 -1.25
C SER A 187 11.42 -7.27 -2.61
N GLU A 188 11.62 -5.97 -2.78
CA GLU A 188 12.05 -5.39 -4.06
C GLU A 188 13.47 -5.83 -4.47
N GLY A 189 14.37 -5.99 -3.49
CA GLY A 189 15.76 -6.41 -3.72
C GLY A 189 15.98 -7.92 -3.71
N PHE A 190 14.97 -8.71 -3.29
CA PHE A 190 15.14 -10.15 -3.10
C PHE A 190 15.18 -10.90 -4.44
N ARG A 191 16.31 -11.54 -4.73
CA ARG A 191 16.50 -12.34 -5.94
C ARG A 191 16.09 -13.80 -5.72
N VAL A 192 15.15 -14.29 -6.53
CA VAL A 192 14.82 -15.72 -6.55
C VAL A 192 15.91 -16.49 -7.28
N LEU A 193 16.45 -17.51 -6.64
CA LEU A 193 17.47 -18.37 -7.19
C LEU A 193 16.88 -19.29 -8.26
N GLU A 194 17.48 -19.27 -9.44
CA GLU A 194 17.18 -20.19 -10.53
C GLU A 194 17.55 -21.64 -10.19
N THR A 195 16.66 -22.57 -10.53
CA THR A 195 16.90 -24.01 -10.45
C THR A 195 16.88 -24.60 -11.85
N ALA A 196 17.90 -25.39 -12.19
CA ALA A 196 18.04 -26.04 -13.48
C ALA A 196 18.17 -27.57 -13.30
N HIS A 197 17.56 -28.32 -14.21
CA HIS A 197 17.81 -29.76 -14.31
C HIS A 197 18.94 -30.01 -15.30
N VAL A 198 20.06 -30.54 -14.79
CA VAL A 198 21.28 -30.75 -15.55
C VAL A 198 21.30 -32.18 -16.07
N THR A 199 21.63 -32.34 -17.35
CA THR A 199 21.88 -33.65 -17.95
C THR A 199 23.38 -33.85 -18.14
N GLY A 200 23.83 -35.09 -17.98
CA GLY A 200 25.23 -35.47 -18.08
C GLY A 200 25.42 -36.76 -18.86
N THR A 201 26.58 -36.85 -19.51
CA THR A 201 27.07 -38.09 -20.12
C THR A 201 28.44 -38.46 -19.55
N PHE A 202 28.58 -39.74 -19.23
CA PHE A 202 29.84 -40.36 -18.86
C PHE A 202 30.18 -41.43 -19.90
N VAL A 203 31.34 -41.32 -20.53
CA VAL A 203 31.81 -42.24 -21.57
C VAL A 203 33.01 -43.00 -21.06
N LEU A 204 32.89 -44.31 -20.93
CA LEU A 204 34.02 -45.22 -20.75
C LEU A 204 34.51 -45.67 -22.13
N ALA A 205 35.82 -45.57 -22.37
CA ALA A 205 36.46 -45.98 -23.61
C ALA A 205 37.49 -47.09 -23.37
N ASP A 206 37.55 -48.05 -24.30
CA ASP A 206 38.51 -49.15 -24.36
C ASP A 206 39.01 -49.32 -25.81
N SER A 207 39.66 -48.29 -26.34
CA SER A 207 40.20 -48.30 -27.70
C SER A 207 41.39 -49.25 -27.88
N ASP A 208 42.08 -49.59 -26.79
CA ASP A 208 43.16 -50.57 -26.77
C ASP A 208 42.66 -52.02 -26.69
N GLY A 209 41.36 -52.24 -26.46
CA GLY A 209 40.73 -53.55 -26.43
C GLY A 209 41.22 -54.44 -25.28
N VAL A 210 41.54 -53.84 -24.12
CA VAL A 210 42.09 -54.55 -22.96
C VAL A 210 41.01 -55.24 -22.12
N GLY A 211 39.75 -55.19 -22.54
CA GLY A 211 38.62 -55.80 -21.83
C GLY A 211 38.17 -54.97 -20.63
N ALA A 212 38.19 -53.64 -20.78
CA ALA A 212 37.70 -52.68 -19.81
C ALA A 212 36.18 -52.45 -19.90
N ILE A 213 35.54 -52.94 -20.96
CA ILE A 213 34.08 -52.90 -21.15
C ILE A 213 33.54 -54.31 -21.38
N GLU A 214 32.53 -54.66 -20.60
CA GLU A 214 31.70 -55.85 -20.79
C GLU A 214 30.37 -55.45 -21.45
N VAL A 215 29.93 -56.21 -22.45
CA VAL A 215 28.70 -55.97 -23.19
C VAL A 215 27.79 -57.18 -23.05
N ASP A 216 26.57 -56.95 -22.58
CA ASP A 216 25.51 -57.94 -22.57
C ASP A 216 24.31 -57.40 -23.37
N GLY A 217 24.07 -58.01 -24.53
CA GLY A 217 23.10 -57.52 -25.51
C GLY A 217 23.41 -56.10 -25.98
N GLY A 218 22.45 -55.18 -25.79
CA GLY A 218 22.60 -53.75 -26.12
C GLY A 218 23.03 -52.87 -24.94
N SER A 219 23.36 -53.50 -23.80
CA SER A 219 23.83 -52.81 -22.59
C SER A 219 25.31 -53.08 -22.36
N CYS A 220 26.00 -52.13 -21.74
CA CYS A 220 27.41 -52.26 -21.43
C CYS A 220 27.70 -51.74 -20.03
N GLN A 221 28.78 -52.22 -19.44
CA GLN A 221 29.29 -51.78 -18.14
C GLN A 221 30.82 -51.88 -18.12
N GLY A 222 31.45 -51.26 -17.13
CA GLY A 222 32.88 -51.41 -16.91
C GLY A 222 33.24 -52.81 -16.41
N SER A 223 34.40 -53.30 -16.84
CA SER A 223 34.96 -54.59 -16.43
C SER A 223 36.41 -54.44 -16.00
N GLY A 224 36.95 -55.47 -15.34
CA GLY A 224 38.32 -55.48 -14.84
C GLY A 224 38.64 -54.25 -13.98
N GLY A 225 39.58 -53.42 -14.45
CA GLY A 225 40.00 -52.19 -13.77
C GLY A 225 38.92 -51.10 -13.67
N TYR A 226 37.77 -51.27 -14.34
CA TYR A 226 36.60 -50.38 -14.32
C TYR A 226 35.32 -51.05 -13.81
N ALA A 227 35.42 -52.21 -13.15
CA ALA A 227 34.25 -52.97 -12.67
C ALA A 227 33.38 -52.26 -11.61
N ASP A 228 33.76 -51.07 -11.14
CA ASP A 228 32.93 -50.21 -10.28
C ASP A 228 32.11 -49.16 -11.06
N VAL A 229 32.16 -49.22 -12.40
CA VAL A 229 31.40 -48.36 -13.32
C VAL A 229 30.26 -49.16 -13.94
N ASP A 230 29.06 -48.98 -13.42
CA ASP A 230 27.82 -49.59 -13.90
C ASP A 230 26.64 -48.61 -13.71
N HIS A 231 25.42 -49.06 -14.04
CA HIS A 231 24.18 -48.28 -13.92
C HIS A 231 23.75 -47.93 -12.48
N SER A 232 24.50 -48.37 -11.47
CA SER A 232 24.28 -48.07 -10.06
C SER A 232 25.40 -47.18 -9.50
N THR A 233 26.46 -46.91 -10.26
CA THR A 233 27.55 -46.03 -9.83
C THR A 233 27.00 -44.66 -9.44
N PRO A 234 27.26 -44.21 -8.20
CA PRO A 234 26.70 -42.96 -7.70
C PRO A 234 27.35 -41.77 -8.40
N VAL A 235 26.53 -40.79 -8.75
CA VAL A 235 26.96 -39.46 -9.16
C VAL A 235 26.59 -38.50 -8.03
N THR A 236 27.59 -37.91 -7.42
CA THR A 236 27.42 -36.97 -6.29
C THR A 236 27.78 -35.58 -6.74
N VAL A 237 26.95 -34.60 -6.38
CA VAL A 237 27.19 -33.19 -6.65
C VAL A 237 27.32 -32.46 -5.33
N THR A 238 28.45 -31.77 -5.13
CA THR A 238 28.70 -30.97 -3.93
C THR A 238 28.95 -29.51 -4.26
N ASP A 239 28.79 -28.63 -3.26
CA ASP A 239 29.31 -27.27 -3.35
C ASP A 239 30.84 -27.22 -3.08
N GLY A 240 31.43 -26.02 -3.12
CA GLY A 240 32.85 -25.84 -2.82
C GLY A 240 33.25 -26.00 -1.35
N ALA A 241 32.27 -26.10 -0.44
CA ALA A 241 32.48 -26.46 0.96
C ALA A 241 32.35 -27.98 1.20
N GLY A 242 32.01 -28.76 0.18
CA GLY A 242 31.85 -30.21 0.24
C GLY A 242 30.48 -30.67 0.74
N ARG A 243 29.49 -29.77 0.86
CA ARG A 243 28.12 -30.14 1.21
C ARG A 243 27.45 -30.76 -0.01
N VAL A 244 26.79 -31.89 0.20
CA VAL A 244 26.05 -32.60 -0.84
C VAL A 244 24.81 -31.80 -1.24
N LEU A 245 24.70 -31.50 -2.54
CA LEU A 245 23.57 -30.79 -3.15
C LEU A 245 22.60 -31.75 -3.82
N ALA A 246 23.13 -32.77 -4.49
CA ALA A 246 22.34 -33.80 -5.16
C ALA A 246 23.10 -35.13 -5.21
N VAL A 247 22.36 -36.23 -5.21
CA VAL A 247 22.85 -37.58 -5.44
C VAL A 247 21.95 -38.24 -6.48
N THR A 248 22.56 -38.83 -7.49
CA THR A 248 21.90 -39.65 -8.51
C THR A 248 22.79 -40.85 -8.83
N SER A 249 22.42 -41.66 -9.81
CA SER A 249 23.27 -42.74 -10.32
C SER A 249 23.44 -42.60 -11.83
N LEU A 250 24.44 -43.28 -12.38
CA LEU A 250 24.51 -43.49 -13.81
C LEU A 250 23.24 -44.23 -14.29
N GLY A 251 22.78 -43.95 -15.51
CA GLY A 251 21.74 -44.74 -16.16
C GLY A 251 22.31 -46.01 -16.78
N PRO A 252 21.46 -46.82 -17.46
CA PRO A 252 21.94 -47.98 -18.21
C PRO A 252 23.00 -47.59 -19.24
N GLY A 253 24.13 -48.29 -19.24
CA GLY A 253 25.18 -48.10 -20.22
C GLY A 253 24.74 -48.58 -21.60
N LYS A 254 25.07 -47.81 -22.64
CA LYS A 254 24.79 -48.13 -24.04
C LYS A 254 26.05 -48.01 -24.87
N GLY A 255 26.30 -49.00 -25.71
CA GLY A 255 27.45 -49.02 -26.59
C GLY A 255 27.94 -50.43 -26.87
N ASP A 256 29.24 -50.55 -27.10
CA ASP A 256 29.94 -51.76 -27.50
C ASP A 256 31.21 -51.94 -26.66
N THR A 257 32.06 -52.90 -27.03
CA THR A 257 33.29 -53.21 -26.30
C THR A 257 34.35 -52.11 -26.41
N ALA A 258 34.18 -51.12 -27.29
CA ALA A 258 35.12 -50.00 -27.47
C ALA A 258 34.65 -48.74 -26.74
N THR A 259 33.33 -48.54 -26.63
CA THR A 259 32.75 -47.37 -25.97
C THR A 259 31.46 -47.70 -25.25
N CYS A 260 31.36 -47.32 -23.97
CA CYS A 260 30.16 -47.45 -23.17
C CYS A 260 29.72 -46.10 -22.60
N THR A 261 28.51 -45.66 -22.97
CA THR A 261 27.97 -44.35 -22.59
C THR A 261 26.85 -44.48 -21.57
N PHE A 262 26.98 -43.74 -20.47
CA PHE A 262 26.00 -43.64 -19.40
C PHE A 262 25.42 -42.23 -19.36
N SER A 263 24.10 -42.11 -19.24
CA SER A 263 23.42 -40.82 -19.06
C SER A 263 22.97 -40.66 -17.62
N PHE A 264 22.99 -39.44 -17.11
CA PHE A 264 22.49 -39.11 -15.76
C PHE A 264 21.90 -37.70 -15.73
N GLY A 265 21.17 -37.38 -14.67
CA GLY A 265 20.66 -36.03 -14.47
C GLY A 265 20.38 -35.73 -13.00
N PHE A 266 20.46 -34.46 -12.65
CA PHE A 266 20.27 -33.97 -11.28
C PHE A 266 19.82 -32.49 -11.28
N PRO A 267 19.01 -32.08 -10.30
CA PRO A 267 18.69 -30.66 -10.12
C PRO A 267 19.84 -29.92 -9.45
N ILE A 268 20.06 -28.66 -9.84
CA ILE A 268 20.91 -27.71 -9.13
C ILE A 268 20.21 -26.37 -9.01
N THR A 269 20.48 -25.66 -7.92
CA THR A 269 20.05 -24.28 -7.71
C THR A 269 21.28 -23.38 -7.71
N GLU A 270 21.20 -22.21 -8.34
CA GLU A 270 22.26 -21.21 -8.32
C GLU A 270 22.61 -20.73 -6.89
N GLY A 271 23.69 -19.97 -6.74
CA GLY A 271 24.10 -19.39 -5.46
C GLY A 271 25.20 -20.15 -4.72
N GLN A 272 25.72 -21.24 -5.29
CA GLN A 272 26.95 -21.88 -4.81
C GLN A 272 28.19 -21.24 -5.45
N ASP A 273 29.33 -21.29 -4.75
CA ASP A 273 30.62 -20.81 -5.25
C ASP A 273 31.09 -21.62 -6.46
N ARG A 274 30.86 -22.94 -6.42
CA ARG A 274 31.11 -23.90 -7.50
C ARG A 274 30.32 -25.19 -7.26
N TYR A 275 30.21 -26.01 -8.29
CA TYR A 275 29.58 -27.33 -8.25
C TYR A 275 30.64 -28.37 -8.60
N VAL A 276 30.82 -29.37 -7.75
CA VAL A 276 31.78 -30.44 -7.98
C VAL A 276 31.01 -31.72 -8.25
N VAL A 277 31.14 -32.26 -9.46
CA VAL A 277 30.50 -33.51 -9.88
C VAL A 277 31.51 -34.65 -9.71
N ALA A 278 31.15 -35.66 -8.93
CA ALA A 278 31.95 -36.86 -8.69
C ALA A 278 31.22 -38.09 -9.22
N ILE A 279 31.93 -38.96 -9.94
CA ILE A 279 31.38 -40.23 -10.45
C ILE A 279 32.08 -41.36 -9.71
N GLY A 280 31.37 -42.00 -8.78
CA GLY A 280 31.93 -43.03 -7.90
C GLY A 280 33.25 -42.58 -7.27
N ARG A 281 34.32 -43.31 -7.57
CA ARG A 281 35.70 -43.00 -7.13
C ARG A 281 36.61 -42.55 -8.29
N ARG A 282 36.03 -42.21 -9.45
CA ARG A 282 36.75 -41.95 -10.72
C ARG A 282 37.13 -40.49 -10.94
N GLY A 283 37.10 -39.69 -9.88
CA GLY A 283 37.52 -38.29 -9.88
C GLY A 283 36.38 -37.31 -9.66
N THR A 284 36.75 -36.03 -9.60
CA THR A 284 35.86 -34.92 -9.29
C THR A 284 36.09 -33.79 -10.29
N PHE A 285 35.01 -33.21 -10.80
CA PHE A 285 35.05 -32.22 -11.87
C PHE A 285 34.32 -30.95 -11.42
N PRO A 286 35.03 -29.82 -11.29
CA PRO A 286 34.43 -28.55 -10.89
C PRO A 286 33.76 -27.84 -12.08
N TYR A 287 32.60 -27.25 -11.84
CA TYR A 287 31.80 -26.49 -12.80
C TYR A 287 31.19 -25.23 -12.16
N SER A 288 30.84 -24.25 -12.99
CA SER A 288 29.97 -23.13 -12.62
C SER A 288 28.50 -23.47 -12.89
N PHE A 289 27.57 -22.77 -12.24
CA PHE A 289 26.14 -22.90 -12.51
C PHE A 289 25.82 -22.67 -14.00
N GLU A 290 26.37 -21.60 -14.58
CA GLU A 290 26.15 -21.24 -15.98
C GLU A 290 26.61 -22.34 -16.94
N HIS A 291 27.76 -22.98 -16.65
CA HIS A 291 28.25 -24.09 -17.46
C HIS A 291 27.27 -25.26 -17.42
N LEU A 292 26.89 -25.70 -16.22
CA LEU A 292 26.00 -26.85 -16.05
C LEU A 292 24.64 -26.61 -16.68
N ARG A 293 24.07 -25.41 -16.52
CA ARG A 293 22.81 -25.02 -17.14
C ARG A 293 22.89 -25.01 -18.67
N ALA A 294 23.98 -24.48 -19.23
CA ALA A 294 24.07 -24.27 -20.68
C ALA A 294 24.57 -25.49 -21.46
N ARG A 295 25.44 -26.31 -20.85
CA ARG A 295 26.18 -27.38 -21.55
C ARG A 295 26.05 -28.76 -20.92
N GLY A 296 25.49 -28.86 -19.71
CA GLY A 296 25.44 -30.11 -18.98
C GLY A 296 26.82 -30.57 -18.51
N VAL A 297 26.96 -31.89 -18.37
CA VAL A 297 28.22 -32.56 -17.99
C VAL A 297 28.64 -33.51 -19.10
N GLN A 298 29.92 -33.48 -19.48
CA GLN A 298 30.51 -34.45 -20.39
C GLN A 298 31.85 -34.89 -19.83
N ILE A 299 31.94 -36.17 -19.47
CA ILE A 299 33.15 -36.77 -18.89
C ILE A 299 33.49 -38.01 -19.71
N ARG A 300 34.76 -38.14 -20.09
CA ARG A 300 35.29 -39.32 -20.77
C ARG A 300 36.44 -39.89 -19.95
N LEU A 301 36.43 -41.20 -19.76
CA LEU A 301 37.44 -41.96 -19.04
C LEU A 301 37.91 -43.15 -19.89
N GLY A 302 39.17 -43.53 -19.73
CA GLY A 302 39.79 -44.58 -20.53
C GLY A 302 40.48 -44.00 -21.76
N HIS A 303 41.16 -44.88 -22.49
CA HIS A 303 41.86 -44.58 -23.73
C HIS A 303 41.10 -45.22 -24.87
#